data_AF-A0A9W5WUQ7-F1
#
_entry.id   AF-A0A9W5WUQ7-F1
#
_cell.length_a   1.000
_cell.length_b   1.000
_cell.length_c   1.000
_cell.angle_alpha   90.00
_cell.angle_beta   90.00
_cell.angle_gamma   90.00
#
_symmetry.space_group_name_H-M   'P 1'
#
loop_
_entity.id
_entity.type
_entity.pdbx_description
1 polymer ?
#
loop_
_entity_poly.entity_id
_entity_poly.type
_entity_poly.pdbx_seq_one_letter_code
_entity_poly.pdbx_strand_id
1 'polypeptide(L)'
;MMQDGIMQTIVSLDLTLEQQPSEINVYKGAFSNGGIYTLYHSPVNPIRLIRYGRKFIDIPTYSPTALKDVFVQTFERNGITVISLHYSHIDGPLRFKSLVFEISDSEVTHAVRNRVAEYVDGPITLPLDLQNDTTHPFILKSTTSGLYNGRVWSLVSTKRDKPVESPIQQLRHYMGVIFITPIKNIDSRPAFPGGPVSSLNSCCTKFNLEDDGKHMDVWIKRFRRSIPFRIVMPPIVHGIFKPRDIVVNSPHFESLRWFSVPLIERRVTIDVGYLEPQSCAVIIMSNLRRGDWIYTQHSITPLFFPEYWTVDVINSAMKREIYTSEAGHHVSYVEVFDNLINNDQFVVVNIVEWDGMQAKEKKNIYVREAEHDPMNYHHLGHSGTELCLSMLYNIDTAAARHYATTNEQNEPLDFSIPSS
;
A
#
# COMPACT_ATOMS: atom_id res chain seq x y z
N MET A 1 7.55 -39.26 42.28
CA MET A 1 6.68 -38.40 41.45
C MET A 1 7.34 -38.30 40.08
N MET A 2 6.81 -39.01 39.09
CA MET A 2 7.29 -38.92 37.72
C MET A 2 6.81 -37.58 37.16
N GLN A 3 7.74 -36.66 36.90
CA GLN A 3 7.46 -35.55 36.01
C GLN A 3 7.39 -36.15 34.61
N ASP A 4 6.19 -36.17 34.03
CA ASP A 4 6.03 -36.44 32.60
C ASP A 4 6.95 -35.48 31.84
N GLY A 5 8.00 -36.05 31.26
CA GLY A 5 8.94 -35.33 30.42
C GLY A 5 8.22 -34.89 29.15
N ILE A 6 7.60 -33.71 29.20
CA ILE A 6 7.19 -33.00 28.00
C ILE A 6 8.48 -32.76 27.21
N MET A 7 8.74 -33.59 26.20
CA MET A 7 9.71 -33.27 25.16
C MET A 7 9.28 -31.92 24.58
N GLN A 8 9.95 -30.84 25.01
CA GLN A 8 9.75 -29.54 24.40
C GLN A 8 10.22 -29.65 22.96
N THR A 9 9.27 -29.65 22.03
CA THR A 9 9.54 -29.66 20.60
C THR A 9 10.46 -28.48 20.27
N ILE A 10 11.64 -28.78 19.72
CA ILE A 10 12.59 -27.76 19.30
C ILE A 10 12.06 -27.15 18.01
N VAL A 11 11.66 -25.88 18.05
CA VAL A 11 11.28 -25.14 16.84
C VAL A 11 12.55 -24.66 16.14
N SER A 12 12.75 -25.13 14.91
CA SER A 12 13.86 -24.77 14.04
C SER A 12 13.36 -23.92 12.87
N LEU A 13 13.99 -22.76 12.66
CA LEU A 13 13.76 -21.87 11.54
C LEU A 13 14.90 -21.98 10.54
N ASP A 14 14.59 -22.24 9.27
CA ASP A 14 15.57 -22.18 8.19
C ASP A 14 15.21 -21.07 7.22
N LEU A 15 15.97 -19.98 7.26
CA LEU A 15 15.74 -18.76 6.49
C LEU A 15 15.92 -18.95 4.97
N THR A 16 16.48 -20.09 4.53
CA THR A 16 16.62 -20.40 3.09
C THR A 16 15.44 -21.17 2.50
N LEU A 17 14.51 -21.64 3.35
CA LEU A 17 13.32 -22.34 2.88
C LEU A 17 12.20 -21.34 2.55
N GLU A 18 11.56 -21.54 1.39
CA GLU A 18 10.36 -20.78 1.02
C GLU A 18 9.17 -21.10 1.91
N GLN A 19 9.04 -22.38 2.30
CA GLN A 19 7.98 -22.88 3.17
C GLN A 19 8.57 -23.27 4.52
N GLN A 20 8.04 -22.66 5.57
CA GLN A 20 8.43 -22.94 6.95
C GLN A 20 7.52 -24.01 7.57
N PRO A 21 7.97 -24.68 8.65
CA PRO A 21 7.10 -25.54 9.46
C PRO A 21 5.83 -24.81 9.91
N SER A 22 4.73 -25.53 10.05
CA SER A 22 3.41 -24.98 10.41
C SER A 22 3.37 -24.22 11.74
N GLU A 23 4.34 -24.48 12.62
CA GLU A 23 4.51 -23.85 13.91
C GLU A 23 5.11 -22.44 13.81
N ILE A 24 5.64 -22.06 12.64
CA ILE A 24 6.26 -20.76 12.37
C ILE A 24 5.32 -19.93 11.50
N ASN A 25 4.81 -18.86 12.08
CA ASN A 25 4.10 -17.84 11.34
C ASN A 25 5.10 -16.95 10.59
N VAL A 26 4.82 -16.72 9.31
CA VAL A 26 5.64 -15.88 8.41
C VAL A 26 4.82 -14.67 8.00
N TYR A 27 5.29 -13.47 8.33
CA TYR A 27 4.63 -12.22 7.97
C TYR A 27 5.54 -11.41 7.06
N LYS A 28 5.04 -11.03 5.88
CA LYS A 28 5.81 -10.30 4.87
C LYS A 28 5.42 -8.83 4.80
N GLY A 29 6.36 -8.00 4.37
CA GLY A 29 6.20 -6.61 4.01
C GLY A 29 7.27 -6.19 3.01
N ALA A 30 7.31 -4.91 2.67
CA ALA A 30 8.30 -4.36 1.73
C ALA A 30 8.90 -3.06 2.27
N PHE A 31 10.01 -2.63 1.68
CA PHE A 31 10.62 -1.32 1.90
C PHE A 31 11.30 -0.83 0.61
N SER A 32 11.93 0.35 0.67
CA SER A 32 12.47 1.06 -0.49
C SER A 32 13.38 0.20 -1.39
N ASN A 33 13.32 0.49 -2.69
CA ASN A 33 14.19 -0.10 -3.72
C ASN A 33 14.04 -1.63 -3.85
N GLY A 34 12.80 -2.14 -3.82
CA GLY A 34 12.52 -3.57 -3.96
C GLY A 34 12.92 -4.40 -2.74
N GLY A 35 13.09 -3.77 -1.58
CA GLY A 35 13.45 -4.45 -0.35
C GLY A 35 12.29 -5.31 0.18
N ILE A 36 12.61 -6.52 0.63
CA ILE A 36 11.65 -7.47 1.21
C ILE A 36 11.89 -7.55 2.71
N TYR A 37 10.83 -7.36 3.49
CA TYR A 37 10.85 -7.53 4.93
C TYR A 37 10.06 -8.80 5.30
N THR A 38 10.64 -9.65 6.15
CA THR A 38 9.93 -10.82 6.69
C THR A 38 10.11 -10.92 8.20
N LEU A 39 9.03 -11.20 8.92
CA LEU A 39 9.01 -11.53 10.34
C LEU A 39 8.60 -12.99 10.52
N TYR A 40 9.42 -13.73 11.26
CA TYR A 40 9.16 -15.10 11.68
C TYR A 40 8.89 -15.12 13.19
N HIS A 41 7.83 -15.81 13.58
CA HIS A 41 7.47 -15.98 14.98
C HIS A 41 6.75 -17.30 15.17
N SER A 42 7.06 -18.01 16.26
CA SER A 42 6.30 -19.20 16.65
C SER A 42 5.47 -18.89 17.90
N PRO A 43 4.12 -18.98 17.83
CA PRO A 43 3.25 -18.55 18.92
C PRO A 43 3.22 -19.53 20.10
N VAL A 44 3.62 -20.79 19.89
CA VAL A 44 3.52 -21.85 20.91
C VAL A 44 4.85 -22.09 21.61
N ASN A 45 5.93 -22.28 20.86
CA ASN A 45 7.26 -22.59 21.39
C ASN A 45 8.28 -21.62 20.79
N PRO A 46 9.21 -21.06 21.58
CA PRO A 46 10.20 -20.13 21.05
C PRO A 46 11.10 -20.81 20.02
N ILE A 47 11.46 -20.08 18.97
CA ILE A 47 12.44 -20.51 17.97
C ILE A 47 13.78 -20.69 18.67
N ARG A 48 14.37 -21.88 18.60
CA ARG A 48 15.63 -22.21 19.30
C ARG A 48 16.81 -22.41 18.37
N LEU A 49 16.55 -22.79 17.12
CA LEU A 49 17.57 -23.00 16.11
C LEU A 49 17.24 -22.13 14.90
N ILE A 50 18.21 -21.34 14.46
CA ILE A 50 18.07 -20.49 13.26
C ILE A 50 19.20 -20.88 12.31
N ARG A 51 18.83 -21.24 11.09
CA ARG A 51 19.76 -21.62 10.02
C ARG A 51 19.63 -20.67 8.85
N TYR A 52 20.76 -20.35 8.22
CA TYR A 52 20.83 -19.75 6.90
C TYR A 52 21.80 -20.58 6.05
N GLY A 53 21.24 -21.41 5.17
CA GLY A 53 22.00 -22.37 4.37
C GLY A 53 22.69 -23.42 5.26
N ARG A 54 24.03 -23.41 5.29
CA ARG A 54 24.82 -24.31 6.16
C ARG A 54 25.25 -23.67 7.48
N LYS A 55 24.92 -22.40 7.70
CA LYS A 55 25.37 -21.65 8.88
C LYS A 55 24.27 -21.58 9.93
N PHE A 56 24.68 -21.68 11.19
CA PHE A 56 23.82 -21.46 12.34
C PHE A 56 23.95 -20.01 12.80
N ILE A 57 22.83 -19.42 13.18
CA ILE A 57 22.79 -18.11 13.80
C ILE A 57 22.46 -18.34 15.27
N ASP A 58 23.45 -18.11 16.11
CA ASP A 58 23.34 -18.42 17.53
C ASP A 58 22.45 -17.40 18.26
N ILE A 59 21.50 -17.94 19.04
CA ILE A 59 20.77 -17.17 20.04
C ILE A 59 21.55 -17.34 21.35
N PRO A 60 22.04 -16.27 22.00
CA PRO A 60 22.80 -16.40 23.22
C PRO A 60 22.00 -17.08 24.33
N THR A 61 22.44 -18.26 24.73
CA THR A 61 21.84 -19.08 25.79
C THR A 61 22.52 -18.90 27.14
N TYR A 62 23.43 -17.92 27.29
CA TYR A 62 24.20 -17.69 28.52
C TYR A 62 23.37 -17.35 29.77
N SER A 63 22.04 -17.22 29.64
CA SER A 63 21.14 -17.05 30.77
C SER A 63 20.75 -18.42 31.34
N PRO A 64 20.78 -18.63 32.66
CA PRO A 64 20.29 -19.87 33.28
C PRO A 64 18.78 -20.08 33.09
N THR A 65 18.07 -19.07 32.56
CA THR A 65 16.63 -19.02 32.39
C THR A 65 16.24 -19.33 30.95
N ALA A 66 15.20 -20.14 30.78
CA ALA A 66 14.75 -20.56 29.46
C ALA A 66 14.28 -19.35 28.61
N LEU A 67 14.43 -19.49 27.29
CA LEU A 67 13.86 -18.53 26.34
C LEU A 67 12.34 -18.52 26.49
N LYS A 68 11.78 -17.32 26.58
CA LYS A 68 10.34 -17.10 26.61
C LYS A 68 9.79 -16.90 25.21
N ASP A 69 10.46 -16.07 24.41
CA ASP A 69 9.98 -15.68 23.09
C ASP A 69 11.14 -15.23 22.20
N VAL A 70 11.01 -15.48 20.88
CA VAL A 70 12.01 -15.17 19.86
C VAL A 70 11.31 -14.71 18.59
N PHE A 71 11.61 -13.47 18.17
CA PHE A 71 11.24 -12.92 16.88
C PHE A 71 12.47 -12.84 15.99
N VAL A 72 12.34 -13.28 14.75
CA VAL A 72 13.40 -13.21 13.74
C VAL A 72 12.90 -12.32 12.61
N GLN A 73 13.64 -11.27 12.30
CA GLN A 73 13.33 -10.36 11.19
C GLN A 73 14.41 -10.46 10.14
N THR A 74 14.03 -10.57 8.88
CA THR A 74 14.95 -10.48 7.74
C THR A 74 14.60 -9.28 6.88
N PHE A 75 15.63 -8.63 6.36
CA PHE A 75 15.56 -7.52 5.43
C PHE A 75 16.45 -7.86 4.23
N GLU A 76 15.85 -8.07 3.08
CA GLU A 76 16.54 -8.60 1.89
C GLU A 76 16.46 -7.61 0.74
N ARG A 77 17.60 -7.32 0.10
CA ARG A 77 17.67 -6.47 -1.08
C ARG A 77 18.96 -6.76 -1.84
N ASN A 78 18.88 -6.94 -3.16
CA ASN A 78 20.05 -7.13 -4.04
C ASN A 78 21.05 -8.20 -3.54
N GLY A 79 20.55 -9.33 -3.02
CA GLY A 79 21.39 -10.44 -2.54
C GLY A 79 22.03 -10.24 -1.17
N ILE A 80 21.80 -9.11 -0.50
CA ILE A 80 22.21 -8.86 0.88
C ILE A 80 21.02 -9.12 1.81
N THR A 81 21.26 -9.83 2.91
CA THR A 81 20.26 -10.10 3.95
C THR A 81 20.74 -9.57 5.30
N VAL A 82 20.01 -8.62 5.89
CA VAL A 82 20.21 -8.21 7.28
C VAL A 82 19.21 -8.97 8.15
N ILE A 83 19.67 -9.57 9.23
CA ILE A 83 18.86 -10.36 10.16
C ILE A 83 18.86 -9.66 11.52
N SER A 84 17.69 -9.36 12.05
CA SER A 84 17.51 -8.85 13.41
C SER A 84 16.80 -9.89 14.28
N LEU A 85 17.49 -10.37 15.31
CA LEU A 85 16.95 -11.28 16.30
C LEU A 85 16.52 -10.51 17.53
N HIS A 86 15.30 -10.76 18.01
CA HIS A 86 14.79 -10.19 19.25
C HIS A 86 14.31 -11.32 20.15
N TYR A 87 14.89 -11.43 21.35
CA TYR A 87 14.56 -12.53 22.26
C TYR A 87 14.42 -12.07 23.71
N SER A 88 13.65 -12.83 24.48
CA SER A 88 13.43 -12.62 25.92
C SER A 88 13.51 -13.93 26.70
N HIS A 89 13.75 -13.85 28.00
CA HIS A 89 13.82 -15.00 28.92
C HIS A 89 12.67 -14.94 29.94
N ILE A 90 12.30 -16.10 30.49
CA ILE A 90 11.15 -16.24 31.41
C ILE A 90 11.30 -15.37 32.67
N ASP A 91 12.45 -15.40 33.33
CA ASP A 91 12.68 -14.69 34.60
C ASP A 91 13.50 -13.39 34.44
N GLY A 92 13.62 -12.88 33.22
CA GLY A 92 14.26 -11.59 32.95
C GLY A 92 13.29 -10.42 33.16
N PRO A 93 13.79 -9.18 33.33
CA PRO A 93 12.95 -8.01 33.07
C PRO A 93 12.35 -8.14 31.66
N LEU A 94 11.16 -7.57 31.42
CA LEU A 94 10.48 -7.50 30.10
C LEU A 94 11.28 -6.68 29.06
N ARG A 95 12.58 -6.94 28.92
CA ARG A 95 13.51 -6.27 28.04
C ARG A 95 13.98 -7.31 27.03
N PHE A 96 13.48 -7.19 25.81
CA PHE A 96 14.03 -7.90 24.69
C PHE A 96 15.49 -7.49 24.49
N LYS A 97 16.35 -8.49 24.32
CA LYS A 97 17.69 -8.31 23.78
C LYS A 97 17.59 -8.38 22.27
N SER A 98 18.48 -7.66 21.59
CA SER A 98 18.53 -7.63 20.13
C SER A 98 19.94 -7.93 19.64
N LEU A 99 20.03 -8.78 18.62
CA LEU A 99 21.24 -9.02 17.87
C LEU A 99 20.97 -8.73 16.40
N VAL A 100 21.95 -8.16 15.71
CA VAL A 100 21.86 -7.93 14.27
C VAL A 100 23.01 -8.65 13.60
N PHE A 101 22.70 -9.30 12.49
CA PHE A 101 23.65 -9.98 11.63
C PHE A 101 23.47 -9.46 10.21
N GLU A 102 24.55 -9.44 9.46
CA GLU A 102 24.53 -9.20 8.02
C GLU A 102 25.04 -10.43 7.30
N ILE A 103 24.35 -10.76 6.21
CA ILE A 103 24.73 -11.81 5.30
C ILE A 103 25.02 -11.20 3.93
N SER A 104 26.28 -11.35 3.51
CA SER A 104 26.80 -10.98 2.21
C SER A 104 27.74 -12.11 1.76
N ASP A 105 27.65 -12.50 0.48
CA ASP A 105 28.49 -13.56 -0.11
C ASP A 105 28.53 -14.87 0.72
N SER A 106 27.40 -15.23 1.34
CA SER A 106 27.26 -16.37 2.26
C SER A 106 28.05 -16.27 3.57
N GLU A 107 28.68 -15.15 3.89
CA GLU A 107 29.27 -14.85 5.21
C GLU A 107 28.24 -14.32 6.19
N VAL A 108 28.32 -14.72 7.46
CA VAL A 108 27.42 -14.22 8.52
C VAL A 108 28.28 -13.42 9.46
N THR A 109 28.05 -12.12 9.53
CA THR A 109 28.83 -11.21 10.37
C THR A 109 27.93 -10.51 11.38
N HIS A 110 28.45 -10.26 12.58
CA HIS A 110 27.73 -9.44 13.55
C HIS A 110 27.72 -7.98 13.08
N ALA A 111 26.55 -7.36 13.14
CA ALA A 111 26.36 -5.96 12.78
C ALA A 111 25.86 -5.15 13.98
N VAL A 112 26.09 -3.84 13.92
CA VAL A 112 25.54 -2.90 14.90
C VAL A 112 24.04 -2.74 14.69
N ARG A 113 23.32 -2.41 15.77
CA ARG A 113 21.86 -2.28 15.73
C ARG A 113 21.35 -1.27 14.69
N ASN A 114 22.05 -0.15 14.53
CA ASN A 114 21.67 0.91 13.59
C ASN A 114 21.71 0.45 12.13
N ARG A 115 22.41 -0.65 11.84
CA ARG A 115 22.51 -1.21 10.50
C ARG A 115 21.15 -1.51 9.87
N VAL A 116 20.17 -1.96 10.67
CA VAL A 116 18.81 -2.20 10.17
C VAL A 116 18.18 -0.91 9.62
N ALA A 117 18.27 0.20 10.37
CA ALA A 117 17.67 1.46 9.96
C ALA A 117 18.35 2.04 8.72
N GLU A 118 19.69 1.97 8.65
CA GLU A 118 20.48 2.38 7.49
C GLU A 118 20.17 1.52 6.26
N TYR A 119 19.97 0.21 6.46
CA TYR A 119 19.70 -0.72 5.36
C TYR A 119 18.28 -0.57 4.81
N VAL A 120 17.29 -0.44 5.69
CA VAL A 120 15.89 -0.25 5.28
C VAL A 120 15.69 1.07 4.54
N ASP A 121 16.37 2.14 4.96
CA ASP A 121 16.38 3.45 4.29
C ASP A 121 14.99 3.91 3.81
N GLY A 122 14.04 3.99 4.74
CA GLY A 122 12.67 4.38 4.44
C GLY A 122 11.63 3.71 5.33
N PRO A 123 10.34 3.86 4.97
CA PRO A 123 9.26 3.19 5.66
C PRO A 123 9.18 1.71 5.26
N ILE A 124 8.73 0.88 6.20
CA ILE A 124 8.32 -0.50 5.92
C ILE A 124 6.80 -0.50 5.67
N THR A 125 6.38 -1.11 4.58
CA THR A 125 4.98 -1.29 4.22
C THR A 125 4.52 -2.69 4.61
N LEU A 126 3.39 -2.77 5.30
CA LEU A 126 2.78 -4.03 5.73
C LEU A 126 1.45 -4.19 5.00
N PRO A 127 1.33 -5.19 4.10
CA PRO A 127 0.07 -5.45 3.44
C PRO A 127 -0.99 -5.92 4.45
N LEU A 128 -2.22 -5.47 4.23
CA LEU A 128 -3.39 -5.92 4.96
C LEU A 128 -4.37 -6.49 3.93
N ASP A 129 -4.81 -7.72 4.10
CA ASP A 129 -5.86 -8.32 3.28
C ASP A 129 -7.15 -8.40 4.10
N LEU A 130 -8.21 -7.73 3.65
CA LEU A 130 -9.47 -7.67 4.38
C LEU A 130 -10.27 -8.98 4.35
N GLN A 131 -9.90 -9.92 3.47
CA GLN A 131 -10.48 -11.26 3.39
C GLN A 131 -9.67 -12.31 4.18
N ASN A 132 -8.45 -11.97 4.60
CA ASN A 132 -7.60 -12.86 5.39
C ASN A 132 -7.57 -12.41 6.86
N ASP A 133 -7.83 -13.33 7.79
CA ASP A 133 -7.75 -13.03 9.21
C ASP A 133 -6.30 -12.96 9.73
N THR A 134 -5.34 -13.51 8.98
CA THR A 134 -3.92 -13.44 9.32
C THR A 134 -3.40 -12.04 9.06
N THR A 135 -2.99 -11.36 10.13
CA THR A 135 -2.45 -9.99 10.05
C THR A 135 -1.06 -9.95 10.68
N HIS A 136 -0.22 -9.04 10.17
CA HIS A 136 1.10 -8.83 10.77
C HIS A 136 0.94 -8.47 12.26
N PRO A 137 1.74 -9.00 13.20
CA PRO A 137 1.61 -8.72 14.64
C PRO A 137 1.71 -7.25 15.06
N PHE A 138 2.12 -6.36 14.15
CA PHE A 138 2.15 -4.91 14.38
C PHE A 138 0.81 -4.25 14.09
N ILE A 139 -0.14 -4.96 13.49
CA ILE A 139 -1.46 -4.46 13.14
C ILE A 139 -2.44 -5.09 14.14
N LEU A 140 -3.00 -4.24 15.01
CA LEU A 140 -4.06 -4.62 15.93
C LEU A 140 -5.40 -4.48 15.24
N LYS A 141 -6.19 -5.55 15.27
CA LYS A 141 -7.60 -5.57 14.85
C LYS A 141 -8.49 -5.36 16.07
N SER A 142 -9.41 -4.42 15.98
CA SER A 142 -10.42 -4.13 17.02
C SER A 142 -11.73 -3.75 16.37
N THR A 143 -12.84 -3.96 17.08
CA THR A 143 -14.15 -3.43 16.69
C THR A 143 -14.44 -2.19 17.53
N THR A 144 -14.92 -1.13 16.91
CA THR A 144 -15.31 0.10 17.61
C THR A 144 -16.80 0.37 17.44
N SER A 145 -17.40 0.93 18.49
CA SER A 145 -18.77 1.45 18.47
C SER A 145 -18.78 2.98 18.67
N GLY A 146 -19.84 3.65 18.23
CA GLY A 146 -19.99 5.10 18.26
C GLY A 146 -19.74 5.77 16.91
N LEU A 147 -19.03 6.91 16.91
CA LEU A 147 -18.78 7.74 15.72
C LEU A 147 -17.98 7.04 14.62
N TYR A 148 -17.22 6.00 14.97
CA TYR A 148 -16.46 5.15 14.06
C TYR A 148 -16.93 3.71 14.25
N ASN A 149 -18.20 3.43 13.92
CA ASN A 149 -18.72 2.07 13.95
C ASN A 149 -18.01 1.24 12.87
N GLY A 150 -17.44 0.10 13.25
CA GLY A 150 -16.87 -0.84 12.29
C GLY A 150 -15.62 -1.56 12.77
N ARG A 151 -14.86 -2.04 11.80
CA ARG A 151 -13.61 -2.77 12.02
C ARG A 151 -12.43 -1.83 11.84
N VAL A 152 -11.58 -1.78 12.87
CA VAL A 152 -10.40 -0.93 12.93
C VAL A 152 -9.14 -1.77 12.94
N TRP A 153 -8.21 -1.43 12.05
CA TRP A 153 -6.84 -1.91 12.03
C TRP A 153 -5.91 -0.77 12.37
N SER A 154 -5.04 -0.94 13.35
CA SER A 154 -4.14 0.12 13.78
C SER A 154 -2.76 -0.41 14.12
N LEU A 155 -1.72 0.37 13.82
CA LEU A 155 -0.39 -0.02 14.23
C LEU A 155 -0.25 0.04 15.76
N VAL A 156 0.32 -1.01 16.35
CA VAL A 156 0.67 -1.12 17.78
C VAL A 156 1.35 0.16 18.25
N SER A 157 0.91 0.84 19.32
CA SER A 157 1.51 2.13 19.71
C SER A 157 2.99 2.03 20.15
N THR A 158 3.79 3.06 19.88
CA THR A 158 5.23 3.13 20.24
C THR A 158 5.55 4.24 21.24
N LYS A 159 4.58 4.64 22.09
CA LYS A 159 4.73 5.77 23.02
C LYS A 159 6.01 5.62 23.88
N ARG A 160 6.84 6.67 23.88
CA ARG A 160 8.11 6.72 24.63
C ARG A 160 7.93 6.75 26.15
N ASP A 161 6.78 7.25 26.61
CA ASP A 161 6.60 7.62 28.02
C ASP A 161 5.75 6.62 28.82
N LYS A 162 5.39 5.49 28.22
CA LYS A 162 4.71 4.39 28.93
C LYS A 162 5.65 3.18 28.97
N PRO A 163 5.71 2.44 30.09
CA PRO A 163 6.42 1.18 30.10
C PRO A 163 5.87 0.32 28.96
N VAL A 164 6.77 -0.27 28.18
CA VAL A 164 6.38 -1.12 27.06
C VAL A 164 5.63 -2.32 27.63
N GLU A 165 4.34 -2.43 27.30
CA GLU A 165 3.43 -3.41 27.90
C GLU A 165 3.54 -4.78 27.21
N SER A 166 4.09 -4.84 25.99
CA SER A 166 4.20 -6.08 25.23
C SER A 166 5.50 -6.23 24.40
N PRO A 167 5.98 -7.48 24.20
CA PRO A 167 7.06 -7.81 23.29
C PRO A 167 7.01 -7.08 21.94
N ILE A 168 5.82 -7.08 21.35
CA ILE A 168 5.62 -6.59 20.00
C ILE A 168 5.66 -5.06 19.91
N GLN A 169 5.24 -4.36 20.97
CA GLN A 169 5.44 -2.92 21.10
C GLN A 169 6.93 -2.57 21.15
N GLN A 170 7.72 -3.36 21.88
CA GLN A 170 9.17 -3.15 21.98
C GLN A 170 9.83 -3.36 20.62
N LEU A 171 9.48 -4.44 19.93
CA LEU A 171 9.98 -4.73 18.58
C LEU A 171 9.69 -3.57 17.62
N ARG A 172 8.43 -3.12 17.56
CA ARG A 172 8.00 -2.02 16.67
C ARG A 172 8.75 -0.71 16.95
N HIS A 173 9.07 -0.42 18.20
CA HIS A 173 9.75 0.82 18.58
C HIS A 173 11.06 1.05 17.81
N TYR A 174 11.75 -0.03 17.43
CA TYR A 174 13.06 0.04 16.78
C TYR A 174 13.03 0.00 15.24
N MET A 175 11.86 -0.18 14.64
CA MET A 175 11.72 -0.41 13.19
C MET A 175 11.49 0.86 12.36
N GLY A 176 11.55 2.04 12.99
CA GLY A 176 11.33 3.30 12.30
C GLY A 176 9.87 3.50 11.90
N VAL A 177 9.66 3.93 10.64
CA VAL A 177 8.33 4.26 10.11
C VAL A 177 7.72 3.02 9.47
N ILE A 178 6.48 2.73 9.84
CA ILE A 178 5.72 1.59 9.28
C ILE A 178 4.38 2.12 8.78
N PHE A 179 3.94 1.62 7.63
CA PHE A 179 2.62 1.88 7.04
C PHE A 179 1.83 0.59 6.82
N ILE A 180 0.51 0.69 6.92
CA ILE A 180 -0.43 -0.38 6.57
C ILE A 180 -0.82 -0.15 5.10
N THR A 181 -0.12 -0.81 4.19
CA THR A 181 -0.33 -0.69 2.73
C THR A 181 0.41 -1.82 2.00
N PRO A 182 -0.09 -2.33 0.86
CA PRO A 182 -1.46 -2.16 0.34
C PRO A 182 -2.53 -2.72 1.29
N ILE A 183 -3.69 -2.09 1.35
CA ILE A 183 -4.91 -2.69 1.92
C ILE A 183 -5.68 -3.32 0.78
N LYS A 184 -5.73 -4.65 0.70
CA LYS A 184 -6.30 -5.44 -0.40
C LYS A 184 -7.74 -5.84 -0.14
N ASN A 185 -8.46 -6.17 -1.22
CA ASN A 185 -9.86 -6.61 -1.20
C ASN A 185 -10.79 -5.57 -0.58
N ILE A 186 -10.60 -4.31 -0.97
CA ILE A 186 -11.44 -3.18 -0.51
C ILE A 186 -12.79 -3.10 -1.23
N ASP A 187 -12.88 -3.69 -2.41
CA ASP A 187 -14.11 -3.80 -3.19
C ASP A 187 -14.74 -5.18 -2.94
N SER A 188 -16.06 -5.22 -2.74
CA SER A 188 -16.80 -6.47 -2.57
C SER A 188 -16.93 -7.26 -3.87
N ARG A 189 -16.70 -6.61 -5.02
CA ARG A 189 -16.69 -7.28 -6.32
C ARG A 189 -15.44 -8.14 -6.47
N PRO A 190 -15.59 -9.41 -6.89
CA PRO A 190 -14.44 -10.28 -7.08
C PRO A 190 -13.59 -9.79 -8.26
N ALA A 191 -12.27 -9.89 -8.10
CA ALA A 191 -11.35 -9.81 -9.22
C ALA A 191 -11.65 -10.96 -10.21
N PHE A 192 -11.26 -10.78 -11.48
CA PHE A 192 -11.20 -11.92 -12.39
C PHE A 192 -10.20 -12.96 -11.85
N PRO A 193 -10.38 -14.26 -12.14
CA PRO A 193 -9.34 -15.24 -11.91
C PRO A 193 -8.01 -14.78 -12.54
N GLY A 194 -6.98 -14.61 -11.72
CA GLY A 194 -5.67 -14.09 -12.17
C GLY A 194 -5.57 -12.57 -12.39
N GLY A 195 -6.68 -11.83 -12.25
CA GLY A 195 -6.69 -10.37 -12.36
C GLY A 195 -6.13 -9.66 -11.11
N PRO A 196 -5.81 -8.36 -11.22
CA PRO A 196 -5.30 -7.60 -10.08
C PRO A 196 -6.38 -7.40 -9.03
N VAL A 197 -5.97 -7.43 -7.76
CA VAL A 197 -6.87 -7.29 -6.61
C VAL A 197 -7.09 -5.81 -6.29
N SER A 198 -8.33 -5.44 -5.99
CA SER A 198 -8.69 -4.09 -5.55
C SER A 198 -7.90 -3.71 -4.30
N SER A 199 -7.32 -2.50 -4.29
CA SER A 199 -6.51 -2.10 -3.15
C SER A 199 -6.53 -0.61 -2.86
N LEU A 200 -6.22 -0.26 -1.61
CA LEU A 200 -5.97 1.09 -1.17
C LEU A 200 -4.51 1.22 -0.75
N ASN A 201 -3.79 2.15 -1.37
CA ASN A 201 -2.37 2.39 -1.13
C ASN A 201 -2.16 3.79 -0.59
N SER A 202 -1.47 3.91 0.56
CA SER A 202 -1.23 5.20 1.20
C SER A 202 -0.20 5.08 2.34
N CYS A 203 0.28 6.21 2.87
CA CYS A 203 1.06 6.24 4.12
C CYS A 203 0.18 6.08 5.38
N CYS A 204 -0.71 5.08 5.38
CA CYS A 204 -1.70 4.85 6.42
C CYS A 204 -1.08 4.21 7.67
N THR A 205 -1.49 4.65 8.85
CA THR A 205 -1.06 4.08 10.15
C THR A 205 -2.21 3.48 10.95
N LYS A 206 -3.44 3.78 10.54
CA LYS A 206 -4.69 3.23 11.07
C LYS A 206 -5.75 3.30 9.97
N PHE A 207 -6.53 2.24 9.83
CA PHE A 207 -7.60 2.08 8.87
C PHE A 207 -8.87 1.67 9.61
N ASN A 208 -10.00 2.27 9.25
CA ASN A 208 -11.33 1.91 9.71
C ASN A 208 -12.18 1.57 8.49
N LEU A 209 -12.86 0.43 8.52
CA LEU A 209 -13.90 0.08 7.56
C LEU A 209 -15.23 0.08 8.29
N GLU A 210 -16.12 0.99 7.91
CA GLU A 210 -17.47 1.04 8.47
C GLU A 210 -18.25 -0.23 8.10
N ASP A 211 -19.24 -0.59 8.93
CA ASP A 211 -20.04 -1.81 8.75
C ASP A 211 -20.84 -1.82 7.43
N ASP A 212 -21.09 -0.64 6.86
CA ASP A 212 -21.76 -0.51 5.56
C ASP A 212 -20.87 -0.89 4.37
N GLY A 213 -19.55 -1.03 4.59
CA GLY A 213 -18.54 -1.32 3.58
C GLY A 213 -18.34 -0.22 2.53
N LYS A 214 -18.98 0.93 2.67
CA LYS A 214 -18.93 2.05 1.71
C LYS A 214 -17.99 3.15 2.17
N HIS A 215 -17.87 3.32 3.48
CA HIS A 215 -17.03 4.34 4.09
C HIS A 215 -15.79 3.71 4.72
N MET A 216 -14.67 4.32 4.41
CA MET A 216 -13.38 3.96 4.97
C MET A 216 -12.76 5.22 5.58
N ASP A 217 -12.18 5.12 6.77
CA ASP A 217 -11.35 6.20 7.30
C ASP A 217 -9.90 5.76 7.37
N VAL A 218 -8.98 6.57 6.84
CA VAL A 218 -7.53 6.33 6.92
C VAL A 218 -6.85 7.43 7.71
N TRP A 219 -5.88 7.04 8.53
CA TRP A 219 -5.04 7.99 9.25
C TRP A 219 -3.66 8.05 8.61
N ILE A 220 -3.46 9.09 7.80
CA ILE A 220 -2.24 9.29 7.04
C ILE A 220 -1.18 9.96 7.92
N LYS A 221 0.01 9.37 7.98
CA LYS A 221 1.13 9.92 8.74
C LYS A 221 1.61 11.22 8.09
N ARG A 222 1.59 12.32 8.84
CA ARG A 222 2.17 13.61 8.47
C ARG A 222 3.04 14.14 9.59
N PHE A 223 4.36 14.18 9.36
CA PHE A 223 5.35 14.54 10.37
C PHE A 223 5.15 13.74 11.67
N ARG A 224 4.85 14.41 12.78
CA ARG A 224 4.67 13.77 14.09
C ARG A 224 3.25 13.24 14.34
N ARG A 225 2.26 13.63 13.55
CA ARG A 225 0.83 13.28 13.77
C ARG A 225 0.29 12.40 12.63
N SER A 226 -0.84 11.75 12.87
CA SER A 226 -1.61 11.11 11.80
C SER A 226 -2.94 11.83 11.68
N ILE A 227 -3.35 12.17 10.45
CA ILE A 227 -4.55 12.95 10.16
C ILE A 227 -5.59 12.00 9.54
N PRO A 228 -6.85 11.97 10.05
CA PRO A 228 -7.91 11.17 9.46
C PRO A 228 -8.38 11.77 8.13
N PHE A 229 -8.63 10.91 7.15
CA PHE A 229 -9.31 11.22 5.90
C PHE A 229 -10.40 10.19 5.68
N ARG A 230 -11.57 10.67 5.28
CA ARG A 230 -12.69 9.81 4.88
C ARG A 230 -12.57 9.51 3.39
N ILE A 231 -12.66 8.23 3.08
CA ILE A 231 -12.60 7.68 1.74
C ILE A 231 -13.94 7.03 1.43
N VAL A 232 -14.47 7.31 0.26
CA VAL A 232 -15.70 6.70 -0.25
C VAL A 232 -15.43 6.12 -1.62
N MET A 233 -15.88 4.87 -1.83
CA MET A 233 -15.77 4.24 -3.13
C MET A 233 -16.67 4.96 -4.15
N PRO A 234 -16.20 5.20 -5.39
CA PRO A 234 -17.07 5.82 -6.39
C PRO A 234 -18.28 4.90 -6.68
N PRO A 235 -19.51 5.44 -6.70
CA PRO A 235 -20.72 4.65 -6.64
C PRO A 235 -21.03 3.95 -7.97
N ILE A 236 -21.85 2.90 -7.86
CA ILE A 236 -22.50 2.25 -8.99
C ILE A 236 -24.01 2.43 -8.80
N VAL A 237 -24.63 3.17 -9.72
CA VAL A 237 -26.05 3.53 -9.65
C VAL A 237 -26.75 2.89 -10.85
N HIS A 238 -27.72 2.01 -10.58
CA HIS A 238 -28.43 1.24 -11.61
C HIS A 238 -27.48 0.50 -12.58
N GLY A 239 -26.42 -0.10 -12.06
CA GLY A 239 -25.42 -0.82 -12.86
C GLY A 239 -24.38 0.08 -13.54
N ILE A 240 -24.52 1.39 -13.49
CA ILE A 240 -23.60 2.35 -14.12
C ILE A 240 -22.59 2.86 -13.10
N PHE A 241 -21.31 2.72 -13.40
CA PHE A 241 -20.24 3.29 -12.58
C PHE A 241 -20.14 4.80 -12.78
N LYS A 242 -20.01 5.53 -11.67
CA LYS A 242 -19.90 7.00 -11.62
C LYS A 242 -18.60 7.39 -10.89
N PRO A 243 -17.50 7.63 -11.63
CA PRO A 243 -16.26 8.13 -11.06
C PRO A 243 -16.48 9.47 -10.35
N ARG A 244 -15.78 9.67 -9.23
CA ARG A 244 -15.71 10.91 -8.44
C ARG A 244 -14.54 10.82 -7.47
N ASP A 245 -14.12 11.94 -6.90
CA ASP A 245 -13.09 11.97 -5.86
C ASP A 245 -13.42 10.99 -4.72
N ILE A 246 -12.47 10.13 -4.37
CA ILE A 246 -12.61 9.19 -3.26
C ILE A 246 -12.45 9.90 -1.91
N VAL A 247 -11.73 11.03 -1.83
CA VAL A 247 -11.49 11.73 -0.56
C VAL A 247 -12.65 12.68 -0.27
N VAL A 248 -13.47 12.34 0.72
CA VAL A 248 -14.60 13.15 1.13
C VAL A 248 -14.10 14.26 2.06
N ASN A 249 -14.42 15.51 1.70
CA ASN A 249 -13.95 16.77 2.29
C ASN A 249 -12.64 17.30 1.66
N SER A 250 -12.71 17.69 0.38
CA SER A 250 -11.76 18.64 -0.23
C SER A 250 -11.72 19.93 0.61
N PRO A 251 -10.55 20.55 0.85
CA PRO A 251 -10.45 21.62 1.83
C PRO A 251 -11.35 22.79 1.42
N HIS A 252 -12.05 23.37 2.39
CA HIS A 252 -12.67 24.68 2.21
C HIS A 252 -11.55 25.70 1.93
N PHE A 253 -11.35 26.03 0.65
CA PHE A 253 -10.41 27.05 0.16
C PHE A 253 -10.54 28.37 0.92
N GLU A 254 -11.74 28.67 1.42
CA GLU A 254 -12.07 29.90 2.16
C GLU A 254 -11.34 30.06 3.51
N SER A 255 -10.79 28.98 4.10
CA SER A 255 -10.17 29.03 5.43
C SER A 255 -8.63 29.10 5.45
N LEU A 256 -7.97 29.05 4.28
CA LEU A 256 -6.51 28.93 4.17
C LEU A 256 -5.79 30.24 3.89
N ARG A 257 -6.53 31.30 3.56
CA ARG A 257 -6.02 32.66 3.73
C ARG A 257 -5.94 32.83 5.26
N TRP A 258 -4.79 32.98 5.90
CA TRP A 258 -4.36 34.31 6.34
C TRP A 258 -2.97 34.33 6.99
N PHE A 259 -2.24 33.21 7.15
CA PHE A 259 -0.90 33.27 7.74
C PHE A 259 0.07 32.26 7.12
N SER A 260 1.20 32.78 6.65
CA SER A 260 2.39 32.13 6.08
C SER A 260 2.31 31.66 4.62
N VAL A 261 3.05 32.37 3.75
CA VAL A 261 3.57 31.83 2.48
C VAL A 261 4.47 30.65 2.82
N PRO A 262 4.27 29.44 2.27
CA PRO A 262 5.23 28.38 2.39
C PRO A 262 6.56 28.84 1.77
N LEU A 263 7.64 28.84 2.55
CA LEU A 263 8.98 29.24 2.07
C LEU A 263 9.56 28.28 1.01
N ILE A 264 8.87 27.20 0.68
CA ILE A 264 9.38 26.12 -0.19
C ILE A 264 8.21 25.63 -1.07
N GLU A 265 8.38 25.77 -2.38
CA GLU A 265 7.54 25.12 -3.40
C GLU A 265 7.53 23.61 -3.14
N ARG A 266 6.34 23.00 -3.08
CA ARG A 266 6.21 21.58 -2.78
C ARG A 266 5.76 20.82 -4.01
N ARG A 267 6.64 19.95 -4.51
CA ARG A 267 6.36 19.10 -5.67
C ARG A 267 5.65 17.83 -5.23
N VAL A 268 4.55 17.47 -5.89
CA VAL A 268 3.92 16.13 -5.81
C VAL A 268 4.00 15.48 -7.16
N THR A 269 4.52 14.26 -7.17
CA THR A 269 4.53 13.42 -8.36
C THR A 269 3.48 12.32 -8.18
N ILE A 270 2.55 12.27 -9.12
CA ILE A 270 1.61 11.18 -9.31
C ILE A 270 2.15 10.33 -10.46
N ASP A 271 2.58 9.12 -10.12
CA ASP A 271 3.05 8.16 -11.12
C ASP A 271 1.94 7.16 -11.42
N VAL A 272 1.35 7.26 -12.61
CA VAL A 272 0.26 6.36 -13.04
C VAL A 272 0.76 4.98 -13.44
N GLY A 273 2.07 4.78 -13.57
CA GLY A 273 2.69 3.48 -13.87
C GLY A 273 2.85 2.58 -12.66
N TYR A 274 2.70 3.11 -11.44
CA TYR A 274 2.93 2.38 -10.19
C TYR A 274 1.79 2.61 -9.18
N LEU A 275 1.49 1.58 -8.40
CA LEU A 275 0.43 1.62 -7.38
C LEU A 275 0.95 2.03 -5.99
N GLU A 276 2.25 2.27 -5.86
CA GLU A 276 2.87 2.70 -4.61
C GLU A 276 2.91 4.23 -4.52
N PRO A 277 2.46 4.84 -3.41
CA PRO A 277 2.45 6.27 -3.26
C PRO A 277 3.88 6.80 -3.06
N GLN A 278 4.34 7.67 -3.96
CA GLN A 278 5.63 8.36 -3.82
C GLN A 278 5.62 9.44 -2.73
N SER A 279 4.43 9.87 -2.30
CA SER A 279 4.23 10.89 -1.28
C SER A 279 3.09 10.53 -0.36
N CYS A 280 3.24 10.84 0.93
CA CYS A 280 2.16 10.73 1.92
C CYS A 280 1.05 11.77 1.73
N ALA A 281 1.15 12.63 0.70
CA ALA A 281 0.06 13.47 0.26
C ALA A 281 -0.92 12.74 -0.68
N VAL A 282 -0.57 11.56 -1.20
CA VAL A 282 -1.39 10.83 -2.18
C VAL A 282 -1.99 9.58 -1.54
N ILE A 283 -3.28 9.35 -1.80
CA ILE A 283 -3.99 8.10 -1.53
C ILE A 283 -4.38 7.51 -2.88
N ILE A 284 -4.09 6.24 -3.10
CA ILE A 284 -4.37 5.55 -4.36
C ILE A 284 -5.41 4.46 -4.11
N MET A 285 -6.58 4.57 -4.73
CA MET A 285 -7.55 3.48 -4.79
C MET A 285 -7.40 2.82 -6.17
N SER A 286 -6.95 1.57 -6.20
CA SER A 286 -6.56 0.91 -7.44
C SER A 286 -7.30 -0.37 -7.71
N ASN A 287 -7.24 -0.79 -8.98
CA ASN A 287 -7.71 -2.08 -9.46
C ASN A 287 -9.21 -2.31 -9.22
N LEU A 288 -10.02 -1.26 -9.31
CA LEU A 288 -11.47 -1.37 -9.21
C LEU A 288 -12.04 -1.85 -10.55
N ARG A 289 -12.61 -3.05 -10.58
CA ARG A 289 -13.21 -3.60 -11.81
C ARG A 289 -14.59 -2.99 -12.09
N ARG A 290 -14.76 -2.40 -13.27
CA ARG A 290 -16.01 -1.75 -13.72
C ARG A 290 -16.31 -2.19 -15.16
N GLY A 291 -17.07 -3.27 -15.32
CA GLY A 291 -17.30 -3.84 -16.66
C GLY A 291 -16.00 -4.38 -17.25
N ASP A 292 -15.66 -3.91 -18.45
CA ASP A 292 -14.40 -4.19 -19.17
C ASP A 292 -13.26 -3.22 -18.82
N TRP A 293 -13.42 -2.44 -17.75
CA TRP A 293 -12.43 -1.46 -17.31
C TRP A 293 -11.83 -1.81 -15.96
N ILE A 294 -10.54 -1.53 -15.80
CA ILE A 294 -9.89 -1.39 -14.51
C ILE A 294 -9.75 0.09 -14.21
N TYR A 295 -10.26 0.51 -13.05
CA TYR A 295 -10.21 1.89 -12.60
C TYR A 295 -9.24 2.05 -11.43
N THR A 296 -8.39 3.06 -11.53
CA THR A 296 -7.49 3.51 -10.45
C THR A 296 -7.62 5.02 -10.28
N GLN A 297 -7.61 5.52 -9.04
CA GLN A 297 -7.60 6.94 -8.73
C GLN A 297 -6.46 7.27 -7.77
N HIS A 298 -5.67 8.29 -8.12
CA HIS A 298 -4.64 8.90 -7.29
C HIS A 298 -5.17 10.24 -6.76
N SER A 299 -5.54 10.30 -5.49
CA SER A 299 -6.17 11.47 -4.89
C SER A 299 -5.22 12.21 -3.98
N ILE A 300 -5.12 13.52 -4.18
CA ILE A 300 -4.29 14.37 -3.33
C ILE A 300 -5.10 14.68 -2.08
N THR A 301 -4.61 14.21 -0.95
CA THR A 301 -5.21 14.51 0.36
C THR A 301 -5.17 16.02 0.61
N PRO A 302 -6.26 16.66 1.07
CA PRO A 302 -6.31 18.07 1.41
C PRO A 302 -5.05 18.58 2.12
N LEU A 303 -4.41 19.59 1.54
CA LEU A 303 -3.19 20.20 2.08
C LEU A 303 -3.52 21.56 2.66
N PHE A 304 -2.74 21.99 3.64
CA PHE A 304 -2.93 23.29 4.28
C PHE A 304 -2.66 24.47 3.32
N PHE A 305 -2.07 24.24 2.14
CA PHE A 305 -1.68 25.30 1.19
C PHE A 305 -1.65 24.77 -0.26
N PRO A 306 -2.81 24.48 -0.87
CA PRO A 306 -2.89 23.85 -2.20
C PRO A 306 -2.30 24.71 -3.32
N GLU A 307 -2.28 26.03 -3.14
CA GLU A 307 -1.85 27.04 -4.13
C GLU A 307 -0.33 26.98 -4.46
N TYR A 308 0.46 26.28 -3.64
CA TYR A 308 1.93 26.30 -3.71
C TYR A 308 2.53 24.96 -4.12
N TRP A 309 1.71 24.07 -4.67
CA TRP A 309 2.12 22.73 -5.03
C TRP A 309 2.12 22.57 -6.54
N THR A 310 3.28 22.23 -7.07
CA THR A 310 3.40 21.76 -8.45
C THR A 310 3.14 20.27 -8.46
N VAL A 311 2.12 19.85 -9.20
CA VAL A 311 1.73 18.46 -9.37
C VAL A 311 2.16 17.99 -10.76
N ASP A 312 3.02 16.99 -10.79
CA ASP A 312 3.37 16.28 -12.03
C ASP A 312 2.65 14.95 -12.08
N VAL A 313 2.11 14.65 -13.25
CA VAL A 313 1.55 13.36 -13.59
C VAL A 313 2.49 12.73 -14.61
N ILE A 314 3.08 11.61 -14.24
CA ILE A 314 4.05 10.89 -15.06
C ILE A 314 3.66 9.42 -15.18
N ASN A 315 4.22 8.74 -16.18
CA ASN A 315 4.32 7.29 -16.21
C ASN A 315 5.80 6.94 -16.24
N SER A 316 6.39 6.60 -15.09
CA SER A 316 7.83 6.35 -15.02
C SER A 316 8.25 5.01 -15.65
N ALA A 317 7.35 4.02 -15.67
CA ALA A 317 7.57 2.76 -16.37
C ALA A 317 7.81 2.99 -17.87
N MET A 318 7.12 3.98 -18.44
CA MET A 318 7.28 4.40 -19.83
C MET A 318 8.26 5.58 -20.01
N LYS A 319 8.78 6.15 -18.91
CA LYS A 319 9.60 7.37 -18.90
C LYS A 319 8.93 8.55 -19.62
N ARG A 320 7.63 8.77 -19.35
CA ARG A 320 6.83 9.85 -19.95
C ARG A 320 6.27 10.80 -18.91
N GLU A 321 6.32 12.09 -19.23
CA GLU A 321 5.55 13.12 -18.55
C GLU A 321 4.21 13.26 -19.27
N ILE A 322 3.12 13.27 -18.51
CA ILE A 322 1.75 13.35 -19.04
C ILE A 322 1.22 14.77 -18.84
N TYR A 323 1.43 15.33 -17.65
CA TYR A 323 0.95 16.66 -17.30
C TYR A 323 1.78 17.26 -16.17
N THR A 324 2.01 18.56 -16.22
CA THR A 324 2.54 19.35 -15.10
C THR A 324 1.59 20.50 -14.83
N SER A 325 1.24 20.71 -13.55
CA SER A 325 0.32 21.77 -13.17
C SER A 325 0.92 23.15 -13.42
N GLU A 326 0.13 24.02 -14.05
CA GLU A 326 0.46 25.44 -14.20
C GLU A 326 0.14 26.22 -12.92
N ALA A 327 0.66 27.44 -12.81
CA ALA A 327 0.34 28.33 -11.70
C ALA A 327 -1.17 28.62 -11.64
N GLY A 328 -1.79 28.42 -10.48
CA GLY A 328 -3.24 28.59 -10.29
C GLY A 328 -4.10 27.37 -10.62
N HIS A 329 -3.51 26.31 -11.20
CA HIS A 329 -4.17 25.01 -11.36
C HIS A 329 -3.93 24.13 -10.14
N HIS A 330 -5.00 23.80 -9.43
CA HIS A 330 -4.96 22.83 -8.34
C HIS A 330 -5.42 21.46 -8.83
N VAL A 331 -4.52 20.50 -8.96
CA VAL A 331 -4.91 19.11 -9.24
C VAL A 331 -5.50 18.50 -7.96
N SER A 332 -6.75 18.04 -8.02
CA SER A 332 -7.41 17.38 -6.90
C SER A 332 -7.14 15.87 -6.90
N TYR A 333 -7.33 15.23 -8.05
CA TYR A 333 -7.08 13.81 -8.25
C TYR A 333 -6.82 13.48 -9.72
N VAL A 334 -6.20 12.33 -9.95
CA VAL A 334 -5.95 11.77 -11.28
C VAL A 334 -6.63 10.41 -11.35
N GLU A 335 -7.37 10.16 -12.42
CA GLU A 335 -8.03 8.89 -12.68
C GLU A 335 -7.34 8.18 -13.84
N VAL A 336 -7.24 6.87 -13.73
CA VAL A 336 -6.67 5.99 -14.75
C VAL A 336 -7.72 4.93 -15.07
N PHE A 337 -8.02 4.79 -16.35
CA PHE A 337 -8.95 3.79 -16.87
C PHE A 337 -8.20 2.92 -17.86
N ASP A 338 -7.98 1.67 -17.51
CA ASP A 338 -7.40 0.66 -18.39
C ASP A 338 -8.53 -0.17 -19.01
N ASN A 339 -8.63 -0.16 -20.33
CA ASN A 339 -9.58 -0.97 -21.06
C ASN A 339 -9.01 -2.37 -21.26
N LEU A 340 -9.74 -3.40 -20.83
CA LEU A 340 -9.27 -4.79 -20.89
C LEU A 340 -9.39 -5.41 -22.29
N ILE A 341 -10.19 -4.83 -23.19
CA ILE A 341 -10.43 -5.37 -24.53
C ILE A 341 -9.31 -4.95 -25.47
N ASN A 342 -9.00 -3.65 -25.52
CA ASN A 342 -8.05 -3.09 -26.48
C ASN A 342 -6.74 -2.60 -25.83
N ASN A 343 -6.60 -2.70 -24.51
CA ASN A 343 -5.45 -2.24 -23.73
C ASN A 343 -5.19 -0.72 -23.77
N ASP A 344 -6.17 0.07 -24.23
CA ASP A 344 -6.08 1.52 -24.17
C ASP A 344 -6.09 1.99 -22.71
N GLN A 345 -5.30 3.03 -22.43
CA GLN A 345 -5.28 3.67 -21.12
C GLN A 345 -5.67 5.14 -21.24
N PHE A 346 -6.63 5.56 -20.43
CA PHE A 346 -7.04 6.95 -20.31
C PHE A 346 -6.62 7.50 -18.96
N VAL A 347 -5.96 8.65 -18.96
CA VAL A 347 -5.56 9.39 -17.76
C VAL A 347 -6.34 10.70 -17.72
N VAL A 348 -7.21 10.86 -16.74
CA VAL A 348 -8.03 12.06 -16.53
C VAL A 348 -7.46 12.84 -15.35
N VAL A 349 -6.93 14.03 -15.63
CA VAL A 349 -6.43 14.95 -14.61
C VAL A 349 -7.54 15.91 -14.22
N ASN A 350 -8.01 15.80 -12.97
CA ASN A 350 -9.05 16.66 -12.43
C ASN A 350 -8.42 17.89 -11.78
N ILE A 351 -8.74 19.06 -12.32
CA ILE A 351 -8.13 20.34 -11.98
C ILE A 351 -9.22 21.28 -11.47
N VAL A 352 -8.90 22.00 -10.40
CA VAL A 352 -9.69 23.13 -9.90
C VAL A 352 -8.89 24.39 -10.19
N GLU A 353 -9.46 25.29 -10.97
CA GLU A 353 -8.90 26.60 -11.29
C GLU A 353 -9.60 27.66 -10.45
N TRP A 354 -8.83 28.54 -9.80
CA TRP A 354 -9.38 29.65 -9.03
C TRP A 354 -9.25 30.95 -9.82
N ASP A 355 -10.37 31.51 -10.27
CA ASP A 355 -10.37 32.75 -11.06
C ASP A 355 -10.35 34.04 -10.21
N GLY A 356 -10.25 33.90 -8.88
CA GLY A 356 -10.36 35.01 -7.93
C GLY A 356 -11.70 35.07 -7.20
N MET A 357 -12.77 34.59 -7.82
CA MET A 357 -14.15 34.64 -7.32
C MET A 357 -14.77 33.26 -7.12
N GLN A 358 -14.53 32.33 -8.05
CA GLN A 358 -15.13 30.99 -8.05
C GLN A 358 -14.08 29.93 -8.38
N ALA A 359 -14.31 28.74 -7.82
CA ALA A 359 -13.59 27.53 -8.21
C ALA A 359 -14.26 26.94 -9.45
N LYS A 360 -13.52 26.81 -10.55
CA LYS A 360 -13.97 26.17 -11.78
C LYS A 360 -13.31 24.81 -11.93
N GLU A 361 -14.12 23.77 -12.11
CA GLU A 361 -13.61 22.44 -12.41
C GLU A 361 -13.24 22.32 -13.90
N LYS A 362 -12.07 21.73 -14.16
CA LYS A 362 -11.53 21.44 -15.48
C LYS A 362 -11.00 20.01 -15.49
N LYS A 363 -11.19 19.31 -16.61
CA LYS A 363 -10.66 17.95 -16.81
C LYS A 363 -9.80 17.93 -18.06
N ASN A 364 -8.54 17.55 -17.91
CA ASN A 364 -7.66 17.26 -19.04
C ASN A 364 -7.59 15.74 -19.21
N ILE A 365 -7.74 15.25 -20.44
CA ILE A 365 -7.73 13.81 -20.72
C ILE A 365 -6.56 13.50 -21.65
N TYR A 366 -5.81 12.48 -21.27
CA TYR A 366 -4.71 11.95 -22.03
C TYR A 366 -5.00 10.49 -22.37
N VAL A 367 -4.86 10.11 -23.63
CA VAL A 367 -5.08 8.74 -24.09
C VAL A 367 -3.78 8.13 -24.58
N ARG A 368 -3.56 6.87 -24.21
CA ARG A 368 -2.54 6.00 -24.80
C ARG A 368 -3.25 4.88 -25.53
N GLU A 369 -3.13 4.88 -26.84
CA GLU A 369 -3.72 3.87 -27.72
C GLU A 369 -2.73 2.72 -27.89
N ALA A 370 -3.10 1.51 -27.45
CA ALA A 370 -2.15 0.40 -27.41
C ALA A 370 -1.68 -0.04 -28.81
N GLU A 371 -2.54 0.09 -29.82
CA GLU A 371 -2.25 -0.35 -31.19
C GLU A 371 -1.51 0.70 -32.03
N HIS A 372 -1.78 1.99 -31.81
CA HIS A 372 -1.26 3.07 -32.68
C HIS A 372 0.03 3.69 -32.14
N ASP A 373 0.06 4.02 -30.85
CA ASP A 373 1.22 4.63 -30.21
C ASP A 373 1.32 4.17 -28.74
N PRO A 374 1.78 2.92 -28.50
CA PRO A 374 1.79 2.33 -27.17
C PRO A 374 2.72 3.05 -26.19
N MET A 375 3.55 4.00 -26.67
CA MET A 375 4.62 4.65 -25.93
C MET A 375 4.35 6.12 -25.59
N ASN A 376 3.25 6.71 -26.08
CA ASN A 376 2.94 8.11 -25.86
C ASN A 376 1.50 8.33 -25.41
N TYR A 377 1.31 9.44 -24.72
CA TYR A 377 0.00 9.93 -24.32
C TYR A 377 -0.34 11.15 -25.17
N HIS A 378 -1.55 11.17 -25.73
CA HIS A 378 -2.06 12.28 -26.52
C HIS A 378 -3.13 13.03 -25.74
N HIS A 379 -2.98 14.35 -25.61
CA HIS A 379 -3.99 15.20 -25.00
C HIS A 379 -5.22 15.30 -25.91
N LEU A 380 -6.39 14.92 -25.39
CA LEU A 380 -7.65 15.10 -26.10
C LEU A 380 -8.09 16.56 -25.99
N GLY A 381 -8.09 17.26 -27.13
CA GLY A 381 -8.67 18.60 -27.24
C GLY A 381 -10.17 18.62 -26.92
N HIS A 382 -10.73 19.82 -26.78
CA HIS A 382 -12.09 20.04 -26.25
C HIS A 382 -13.19 19.19 -26.90
N SER A 383 -13.15 19.01 -28.23
CA SER A 383 -14.16 18.22 -28.97
C SER A 383 -14.12 16.72 -28.66
N GLY A 384 -12.95 16.16 -28.33
CA GLY A 384 -12.80 14.75 -27.95
C GLY A 384 -13.12 14.49 -26.48
N THR A 385 -12.97 15.51 -25.63
CA THR A 385 -13.15 15.41 -24.18
C THR A 385 -14.56 14.98 -23.80
N GLU A 386 -15.60 15.58 -24.38
CA GLU A 386 -16.99 15.30 -23.99
C GLU A 386 -17.42 13.86 -24.28
N LEU A 387 -17.11 13.36 -25.48
CA LEU A 387 -17.43 11.99 -25.87
C LEU A 387 -16.66 10.99 -25.01
N CYS A 388 -15.37 11.24 -24.76
CA CYS A 388 -14.55 10.41 -23.88
C CYS A 388 -15.07 10.40 -22.43
N LEU A 389 -15.42 11.55 -21.87
CA LEU A 389 -16.03 11.63 -20.53
C LEU A 389 -17.36 10.88 -20.48
N SER A 390 -18.19 11.00 -21.52
CA SER A 390 -19.46 10.28 -21.58
C SER A 390 -19.25 8.76 -21.50
N MET A 391 -18.22 8.23 -22.14
CA MET A 391 -17.85 6.82 -22.07
C MET A 391 -17.32 6.45 -20.68
N LEU A 392 -16.31 7.18 -20.17
CA LEU A 392 -15.62 6.87 -18.92
C LEU A 392 -16.50 7.07 -17.67
N TYR A 393 -17.48 7.97 -17.72
CA TYR A 393 -18.38 8.30 -16.61
C TYR A 393 -19.77 7.66 -16.75
N ASN A 394 -19.96 6.77 -17.73
CA ASN A 394 -21.17 5.96 -17.88
C ASN A 394 -20.83 4.48 -18.16
N ILE A 395 -19.78 3.95 -17.53
CA ILE A 395 -19.38 2.56 -17.71
C ILE A 395 -20.46 1.63 -17.17
N ASP A 396 -21.05 0.84 -18.06
CA ASP A 396 -21.95 -0.25 -17.68
C ASP A 396 -21.13 -1.38 -17.03
N THR A 397 -21.45 -1.66 -15.77
CA THR A 397 -20.73 -2.66 -15.01
C THR A 397 -21.23 -4.09 -15.21
N ALA A 398 -22.40 -4.28 -15.83
CA ALA A 398 -22.93 -5.58 -16.21
C ALA A 398 -22.40 -6.05 -17.58
N ALA A 399 -22.00 -5.11 -18.43
CA ALA A 399 -21.55 -5.37 -19.81
C ALA A 399 -20.20 -6.11 -19.92
N ALA A 400 -19.58 -6.54 -18.81
CA ALA A 400 -18.32 -7.26 -18.84
C ALA A 400 -18.42 -8.45 -19.78
N ARG A 401 -17.74 -8.39 -20.93
CA ARG A 401 -17.73 -9.52 -21.86
C ARG A 401 -17.04 -10.68 -21.13
N HIS A 402 -17.64 -11.86 -21.17
CA HIS A 402 -17.12 -13.01 -20.45
C HIS A 402 -15.69 -13.34 -20.93
N TYR A 403 -14.67 -12.93 -20.17
CA TYR A 403 -13.30 -13.47 -20.26
C TYR A 403 -13.22 -14.94 -19.78
N ALA A 404 -14.36 -15.57 -19.54
CA ALA A 404 -14.44 -16.99 -19.26
C ALA A 404 -14.39 -17.75 -20.60
N THR A 405 -13.33 -18.56 -20.73
CA THR A 405 -13.19 -19.67 -21.70
C THR A 405 -13.01 -19.30 -23.17
N THR A 406 -11.83 -18.83 -23.55
CA THR A 406 -11.23 -19.18 -24.87
C THR A 406 -9.71 -19.17 -24.75
N ASN A 407 -9.16 -20.30 -24.32
CA ASN A 407 -7.77 -20.68 -24.61
C ASN A 407 -7.70 -21.58 -25.87
N GLU A 408 -8.75 -21.58 -26.69
CA GLU A 408 -8.79 -22.34 -27.94
C GLU A 408 -9.33 -21.47 -29.08
N GLN A 409 -8.49 -21.35 -30.11
CA GLN A 409 -8.78 -20.95 -31.49
C GLN A 409 -9.05 -19.46 -31.78
N ASN A 410 -7.95 -18.76 -32.08
CA ASN A 410 -7.94 -17.58 -32.92
C ASN A 410 -8.35 -17.97 -34.36
N GLU A 411 -9.57 -17.65 -34.78
CA GLU A 411 -9.82 -17.32 -36.18
C GLU A 411 -9.91 -15.79 -36.33
N PRO A 412 -9.23 -15.19 -37.32
CA PRO A 412 -9.32 -13.76 -37.56
C PRO A 412 -10.68 -13.40 -38.16
N LEU A 413 -11.35 -12.42 -37.55
CA LEU A 413 -12.53 -11.77 -38.12
C LEU A 413 -12.11 -10.92 -39.33
N ASP A 414 -12.51 -11.36 -40.52
CA ASP A 414 -12.34 -10.66 -41.80
C ASP A 414 -13.32 -9.47 -41.88
N PHE A 415 -12.78 -8.26 -41.75
CA PHE A 415 -13.50 -7.01 -42.00
C PHE A 415 -13.29 -6.57 -43.45
N SER A 416 -13.90 -7.31 -44.39
CA SER A 416 -14.09 -6.86 -45.76
C SER A 416 -15.27 -5.88 -45.84
N ILE A 417 -14.98 -4.59 -46.06
CA ILE A 417 -15.97 -3.55 -46.39
C ILE A 417 -16.46 -3.80 -47.84
N PRO A 418 -17.78 -3.83 -48.13
CA PRO A 418 -18.24 -3.92 -49.50
C PRO A 418 -18.02 -2.58 -50.20
N SER A 419 -17.19 -2.60 -51.25
CA SER A 419 -17.16 -1.53 -52.25
C SER A 419 -18.43 -1.60 -53.11
N SER A 420 -19.00 -0.41 -53.33
CA SER A 420 -20.15 -0.09 -54.21
C SER A 420 -20.15 -0.75 -55.57
#